data_AF-A0A1J5A9H9-F1
#
_entry.id   AF-A0A1J5A9H9-F1
#
_cell.length_a   1.000
_cell.length_b   1.000
_cell.length_c   1.000
_cell.angle_alpha   90.00
_cell.angle_beta   90.00
_cell.angle_gamma   90.00
#
_symmetry.space_group_name_H-M   'P 1'
#
loop_
_entity.id
_entity.type
_entity.pdbx_description
1 polymer ?
#
loop_
_entity_poly.entity_id
_entity_poly.type
_entity_poly.pdbx_seq_one_letter_code
_entity_poly.pdbx_strand_id
1 'polypeptide(L)'
;MSSSETSLFDPQELRRLATLYDAERYLFDIVSPRFAQTGTLPPYDFFAIVIWKSNRTKTKIARGLASIGKTVEALMREVSAASAPQFKVDLLLQVPGIGLAMASAILTVCYPDEFTVLDYRAWDTLRSSNVPGLPSRYPATTTEYLQYCLACKHFAQRVDLSLRDLDRALWARDWEDDLLRLTRDMHCSTCKAFIWLPPQH
;
A
#
# COMPACT_ATOMS: atom_id res chain seq x y z
N MET A 1 15.49 -12.59 50.03
CA MET A 1 15.11 -13.16 48.73
C MET A 1 14.33 -12.09 48.00
N SER A 2 15.00 -11.33 47.13
CA SER A 2 14.40 -10.24 46.36
C SER A 2 13.66 -10.86 45.20
N SER A 3 12.33 -10.86 45.27
CA SER A 3 11.45 -11.17 44.15
C SER A 3 11.75 -10.16 43.04
N SER A 4 12.37 -10.62 41.96
CA SER A 4 12.47 -9.83 40.74
C SER A 4 11.04 -9.68 40.20
N GLU A 5 10.42 -8.53 40.45
CA GLU A 5 9.30 -8.07 39.64
C GLU A 5 9.81 -7.94 38.21
N THR A 6 9.63 -9.00 37.43
CA THR A 6 9.78 -8.95 35.99
C THR A 6 8.75 -7.96 35.50
N SER A 7 9.18 -6.73 35.19
CA SER A 7 8.32 -5.71 34.60
C SER A 7 7.53 -6.32 33.46
N LEU A 8 6.20 -6.42 33.62
CA LEU A 8 5.29 -7.04 32.65
C LEU A 8 5.34 -6.39 31.26
N PHE A 9 5.96 -5.21 31.15
CA PHE A 9 6.19 -4.53 29.89
C PHE A 9 7.58 -3.87 29.87
N ASP A 10 8.39 -4.23 28.88
CA ASP A 10 9.59 -3.47 28.52
C ASP A 10 9.14 -2.14 27.87
N PRO A 11 9.47 -0.96 28.45
CA PRO A 11 9.10 0.33 27.88
C PRO A 11 9.63 0.54 26.46
N GLN A 12 10.76 -0.09 26.08
CA GLN A 12 11.30 0.00 24.73
C GLN A 12 10.42 -0.78 23.74
N GLU A 13 9.97 -1.98 24.13
CA GLU A 13 9.03 -2.78 23.34
C GLU A 13 7.69 -2.06 23.16
N LEU A 14 7.15 -1.42 24.20
CA LEU A 14 5.91 -0.64 24.06
C LEU A 14 6.04 0.53 23.09
N ARG A 15 7.17 1.25 23.12
CA ARG A 15 7.45 2.33 22.14
C ARG A 15 7.56 1.79 20.72
N ARG A 16 8.21 0.64 20.55
CA ARG A 16 8.31 -0.03 19.25
C ARG A 16 6.92 -0.44 18.73
N LEU A 17 6.09 -1.04 19.57
CA LEU A 17 4.73 -1.45 19.22
C LEU A 17 3.81 -0.27 18.92
N ALA A 18 3.94 0.85 19.65
CA ALA A 18 3.20 2.08 19.36
C ALA A 18 3.53 2.63 17.96
N THR A 19 4.78 2.47 17.50
CA THR A 19 5.18 2.83 16.13
C THR A 19 4.52 1.91 15.10
N LEU A 20 4.35 0.62 15.42
CA LEU A 20 3.74 -0.37 14.53
C LEU A 20 2.21 -0.22 14.40
N TYR A 21 1.54 0.42 15.37
CA TYR A 21 0.10 0.65 15.35
C TYR A 21 -0.33 1.40 14.08
N ASP A 22 0.39 2.47 13.74
CA ASP A 22 0.30 3.11 12.44
C ASP A 22 1.22 2.38 11.45
N ALA A 23 0.70 1.26 10.93
CA ALA A 23 1.45 0.42 10.02
C ALA A 23 1.95 1.20 8.79
N GLU A 24 1.17 2.15 8.28
CA GLU A 24 1.59 2.94 7.13
C GLU A 24 2.79 3.83 7.48
N ARG A 25 2.72 4.52 8.61
CA ARG A 25 3.85 5.32 9.09
C ARG A 25 5.10 4.47 9.31
N TYR A 26 4.98 3.29 9.91
CA TYR A 26 6.10 2.35 10.03
C TYR A 26 6.71 2.02 8.66
N LEU A 27 5.88 1.72 7.66
CA LEU A 27 6.35 1.34 6.33
C LEU A 27 7.07 2.48 5.61
N PHE A 28 6.53 3.70 5.63
CA PHE A 28 7.12 4.82 4.88
C PHE A 28 8.20 5.58 5.65
N ASP A 29 8.14 5.68 6.98
CA ASP A 29 9.15 6.41 7.78
C ASP A 29 10.35 5.51 8.14
N ILE A 30 10.17 4.19 8.24
CA ILE A 30 11.21 3.27 8.73
C ILE A 30 11.64 2.26 7.66
N VAL A 31 10.69 1.56 7.04
CA VAL A 31 11.00 0.48 6.09
C VAL A 31 11.54 1.05 4.77
N SER A 32 10.90 2.09 4.22
CA SER A 32 11.30 2.72 2.96
C SER A 32 12.74 3.26 3.00
N PRO A 33 13.16 4.07 4.00
CA PRO A 33 14.54 4.56 4.07
C PRO A 33 15.55 3.44 4.30
N ARG A 34 15.20 2.41 5.09
CA ARG A 34 16.04 1.23 5.30
C ARG A 34 16.27 0.47 4.00
N PHE A 35 15.22 0.27 3.20
CA PHE A 35 15.34 -0.35 1.89
C PHE A 35 16.24 0.48 0.97
N ALA A 36 16.02 1.80 0.91
CA ALA A 36 16.82 2.70 0.08
C ALA A 36 18.33 2.62 0.42
N GLN A 37 18.67 2.41 1.69
CA GLN A 37 20.07 2.27 2.14
C GLN A 37 20.66 0.89 1.90
N THR A 38 19.86 -0.17 1.97
CA THR A 38 20.38 -1.56 2.03
C THR A 38 20.12 -2.37 0.77
N GLY A 39 19.20 -1.92 -0.10
CA GLY A 39 18.77 -2.65 -1.30
C GLY A 39 18.07 -3.97 -1.00
N THR A 40 17.59 -4.19 0.23
CA THR A 40 16.89 -5.42 0.61
C THR A 40 15.96 -5.18 1.80
N LEU A 41 15.12 -6.17 2.12
CA LEU A 41 14.25 -6.15 3.29
C LEU A 41 14.47 -7.42 4.12
N PRO A 42 14.53 -7.31 5.46
CA PRO A 42 14.38 -8.48 6.31
C PRO A 42 12.95 -9.05 6.16
N PRO A 43 12.73 -10.35 6.44
CA PRO A 43 11.42 -10.97 6.34
C PRO A 43 10.34 -10.24 7.15
N TYR A 44 10.70 -9.69 8.31
CA TYR A 44 9.79 -8.91 9.15
C TYR A 44 9.18 -7.71 8.39
N ASP A 45 10.02 -6.89 7.75
CA ASP A 45 9.55 -5.70 7.03
C ASP A 45 8.77 -6.06 5.78
N PHE A 46 9.24 -7.06 5.03
CA PHE A 46 8.53 -7.56 3.85
C PHE A 46 7.13 -8.06 4.21
N PHE A 47 7.00 -8.85 5.27
CA PHE A 47 5.70 -9.33 5.71
C PHE A 47 4.84 -8.26 6.39
N ALA A 48 5.44 -7.20 6.95
CA ALA A 48 4.68 -6.02 7.37
C ALA A 48 3.96 -5.37 6.18
N ILE A 49 4.63 -5.20 5.03
CA ILE A 49 4.01 -4.69 3.80
C ILE A 49 2.90 -5.63 3.31
N VAL A 50 3.17 -6.94 3.29
CA VAL A 50 2.19 -7.94 2.86
C VAL A 50 0.95 -7.90 3.75
N ILE A 51 1.11 -7.78 5.07
CA ILE A 51 0.00 -7.71 6.02
C ILE A 51 -0.78 -6.41 5.86
N TRP A 52 -0.08 -5.28 5.73
CA TRP A 52 -0.68 -3.97 5.47
C TRP A 52 -1.56 -3.98 4.21
N LYS A 53 -1.07 -4.57 3.10
CA LYS A 53 -1.86 -4.68 1.87
C LYS A 53 -2.98 -5.72 1.97
N SER A 54 -2.69 -6.90 2.53
CA SER A 54 -3.61 -8.02 2.61
C SER A 54 -3.09 -9.13 3.54
N ASN A 55 -3.51 -9.10 4.81
CA ASN A 55 -3.17 -10.13 5.80
C ASN A 55 -3.54 -11.56 5.36
N ARG A 56 -4.59 -11.73 4.54
CA ARG A 56 -5.03 -13.05 4.04
C ARG A 56 -4.04 -13.73 3.09
N THR A 57 -3.13 -12.98 2.45
CA THR A 57 -2.18 -13.52 1.45
C THR A 57 -0.83 -13.95 2.02
N LYS A 58 -0.50 -13.58 3.27
CA LYS A 58 0.82 -13.81 3.88
C LYS A 58 1.30 -15.27 3.80
N THR A 59 0.43 -16.22 4.13
CA THR A 59 0.78 -17.65 4.16
C THR A 59 1.00 -18.19 2.76
N LYS A 60 0.23 -17.71 1.77
CA LYS A 60 0.40 -18.10 0.37
C LYS A 60 1.75 -17.62 -0.17
N ILE A 61 2.13 -16.37 0.13
CA ILE A 61 3.40 -15.79 -0.30
C ILE A 61 4.59 -16.48 0.38
N ALA A 62 4.50 -16.75 1.69
CA ALA A 62 5.54 -17.49 2.41
C ALA A 62 5.78 -18.89 1.79
N ARG A 63 4.69 -19.61 1.47
CA ARG A 63 4.78 -20.90 0.75
C ARG A 63 5.31 -20.73 -0.67
N GLY A 64 4.94 -19.66 -1.36
CA GLY A 64 5.44 -19.32 -2.69
C GLY A 64 6.95 -19.15 -2.71
N LEU A 65 7.49 -18.33 -1.80
CA LEU A 65 8.93 -18.14 -1.61
C LEU A 65 9.65 -19.47 -1.34
N ALA A 66 9.12 -20.28 -0.42
CA ALA A 66 9.66 -21.61 -0.13
C ALA A 66 9.64 -22.54 -1.36
N SER A 67 8.56 -22.51 -2.15
CA SER A 67 8.41 -23.37 -3.33
C SER A 67 9.41 -23.05 -4.45
N ILE A 68 9.87 -21.81 -4.53
CA ILE A 68 10.92 -21.38 -5.47
C ILE A 68 12.31 -21.36 -4.83
N GLY A 69 12.45 -21.82 -3.58
CA GLY A 69 13.72 -21.87 -2.85
C GLY A 69 14.36 -20.50 -2.59
N LYS A 70 13.58 -19.42 -2.56
CA LYS A 70 14.10 -18.04 -2.48
C LYS A 70 13.76 -17.39 -1.14
N THR A 71 14.74 -16.77 -0.50
CA THR A 71 14.53 -15.95 0.70
C THR A 71 14.00 -14.57 0.33
N VAL A 72 13.39 -13.87 1.29
CA VAL A 72 12.95 -12.48 1.09
C VAL A 72 14.13 -11.60 0.70
N GLU A 73 15.26 -11.74 1.40
CA GLU A 73 16.43 -10.90 1.22
C GLU A 73 17.02 -11.08 -0.18
N ALA A 74 17.09 -12.33 -0.67
CA ALA A 74 17.58 -12.65 -2.01
C ALA A 74 16.66 -12.04 -3.08
N LEU A 75 15.34 -12.24 -2.96
CA LEU A 75 14.36 -11.65 -3.87
C LEU A 75 14.48 -10.11 -3.91
N MET A 76 14.51 -9.46 -2.74
CA MET A 76 14.53 -8.01 -2.69
C MET A 76 15.86 -7.43 -3.19
N ARG A 77 16.98 -8.15 -3.06
CA ARG A 77 18.25 -7.76 -3.70
C ARG A 77 18.16 -7.81 -5.23
N GLU A 78 17.56 -8.86 -5.79
CA GLU A 78 17.34 -8.94 -7.24
C GLU A 78 16.44 -7.79 -7.72
N VAL A 79 15.35 -7.50 -6.99
CA VAL A 79 14.46 -6.37 -7.27
C VAL A 79 15.19 -5.04 -7.17
N SER A 80 16.10 -4.87 -6.21
CA SER A 80 16.93 -3.68 -6.07
C SER A 80 17.90 -3.52 -7.25
N ALA A 81 18.59 -4.59 -7.63
CA ALA A 81 19.58 -4.59 -8.71
C ALA A 81 18.96 -4.43 -10.12
N ALA A 82 17.68 -4.74 -10.29
CA ALA A 82 17.00 -4.58 -11.58
C ALA A 82 16.92 -3.10 -11.99
N SER A 83 17.48 -2.76 -13.16
CA SER A 83 17.58 -1.37 -13.63
C SER A 83 16.28 -0.80 -14.20
N ALA A 84 15.41 -1.65 -14.76
CA ALA A 84 14.16 -1.23 -15.37
C ALA A 84 12.95 -1.51 -14.46
N PRO A 85 11.96 -0.60 -14.38
CA PRO A 85 10.77 -0.77 -13.55
C PRO A 85 9.99 -2.05 -13.86
N GLN A 86 9.94 -2.42 -15.14
CA GLN A 86 9.34 -3.66 -15.64
C GLN A 86 9.92 -4.89 -14.95
N PHE A 87 11.25 -5.00 -14.89
CA PHE A 87 11.91 -6.15 -14.28
C PHE A 87 11.68 -6.22 -12.78
N LYS A 88 11.59 -5.08 -12.08
CA LYS A 88 11.24 -5.05 -10.65
C LYS A 88 9.89 -5.69 -10.38
N VAL A 89 8.89 -5.39 -11.21
CA VAL A 89 7.55 -5.98 -11.10
C VAL A 89 7.59 -7.46 -11.47
N ASP A 90 8.20 -7.81 -12.60
CA ASP A 90 8.22 -9.18 -13.10
C ASP A 90 8.93 -10.14 -12.14
N LEU A 91 10.01 -9.71 -11.47
CA LEU A 91 10.68 -10.50 -10.42
C LEU A 91 9.75 -10.83 -9.25
N LEU A 92 8.93 -9.89 -8.81
CA LEU A 92 7.96 -10.12 -7.75
C LEU A 92 6.84 -11.07 -8.19
N LEU A 93 6.38 -10.95 -9.45
CA LEU A 93 5.33 -11.81 -10.01
C LEU A 93 5.75 -13.28 -10.19
N GLN A 94 7.05 -13.58 -10.18
CA GLN A 94 7.55 -14.96 -10.19
C GLN A 94 7.23 -15.72 -8.89
N VAL A 95 6.94 -15.02 -7.79
CA VAL A 95 6.62 -15.64 -6.51
C VAL A 95 5.16 -16.06 -6.47
N PRO A 96 4.84 -17.36 -6.33
CA PRO A 96 3.46 -17.80 -6.21
C PRO A 96 2.73 -17.12 -5.06
N GLY A 97 1.63 -16.45 -5.36
CA GLY A 97 0.86 -15.68 -4.36
C GLY A 97 1.10 -14.18 -4.38
N ILE A 98 2.11 -13.69 -5.11
CA ILE A 98 2.27 -12.27 -5.42
C ILE A 98 1.64 -12.00 -6.79
N GLY A 99 0.49 -11.32 -6.79
CA GLY A 99 -0.08 -10.72 -8.02
C GLY A 99 0.24 -9.23 -8.10
N LEU A 100 -0.19 -8.56 -9.18
CA LEU A 100 0.09 -7.13 -9.42
C LEU A 100 -0.31 -6.21 -8.25
N ALA A 101 -1.46 -6.47 -7.61
CA ALA A 101 -1.90 -5.68 -6.45
C ALA A 101 -0.97 -5.82 -5.23
N MET A 102 -0.28 -6.94 -5.07
CA MET A 102 0.71 -7.14 -4.00
C MET A 102 2.08 -6.62 -4.41
N ALA A 103 2.51 -6.89 -5.64
CA ALA A 103 3.76 -6.39 -6.19
C ALA A 103 3.80 -4.85 -6.15
N SER A 104 2.70 -4.19 -6.53
CA SER A 104 2.56 -2.73 -6.46
C SER A 104 2.71 -2.20 -5.03
N ALA A 105 2.11 -2.85 -4.03
CA ALA A 105 2.26 -2.44 -2.63
C ALA A 105 3.70 -2.56 -2.14
N ILE A 106 4.38 -3.67 -2.45
CA ILE A 106 5.81 -3.87 -2.13
C ILE A 106 6.66 -2.77 -2.77
N LEU A 107 6.46 -2.51 -4.06
CA LEU A 107 7.23 -1.50 -4.80
C LEU A 107 6.91 -0.08 -4.35
N THR A 108 5.67 0.23 -3.99
CA THR A 108 5.29 1.57 -3.49
C THR A 108 6.03 1.89 -2.19
N VAL A 109 6.16 0.92 -1.28
CA VAL A 109 6.94 1.14 -0.05
C VAL A 109 8.44 1.27 -0.36
N CYS A 110 8.96 0.46 -1.27
CA CYS A 110 10.39 0.43 -1.59
C CYS A 110 10.85 1.63 -2.47
N TYR A 111 9.95 2.18 -3.28
CA TYR A 111 10.22 3.20 -4.29
C TYR A 111 9.02 4.16 -4.40
N PRO A 112 8.75 4.96 -3.35
CA PRO A 112 7.51 5.72 -3.21
C PRO A 112 7.30 6.81 -4.27
N ASP A 113 8.38 7.29 -4.89
CA ASP A 113 8.32 8.29 -5.97
C ASP A 113 8.16 7.64 -7.36
N GLU A 114 8.32 6.32 -7.45
CA GLU A 114 8.32 5.59 -8.72
C GLU A 114 7.08 4.72 -8.94
N PHE A 115 6.52 4.14 -7.89
CA PHE A 115 5.38 3.24 -7.95
C PHE A 115 4.26 3.69 -7.02
N THR A 116 3.04 3.31 -7.34
CA THR A 116 1.83 3.64 -6.58
C THR A 116 0.99 2.39 -6.39
N VAL A 117 0.19 2.31 -5.33
CA VAL A 117 -0.55 1.08 -5.05
C VAL A 117 -1.60 0.84 -6.13
N LEU A 118 -1.61 -0.38 -6.70
CA LEU A 118 -2.70 -0.80 -7.57
C LEU A 118 -3.85 -1.33 -6.70
N ASP A 119 -4.74 -0.40 -6.32
CA ASP A 119 -5.95 -0.69 -5.57
C ASP A 119 -7.20 -0.52 -6.43
N TYR A 120 -8.18 -1.42 -6.27
CA TYR A 120 -9.40 -1.39 -7.07
C TYR A 120 -10.23 -0.13 -6.84
N ARG A 121 -10.30 0.36 -5.59
CA ARG A 121 -11.08 1.57 -5.26
C ARG A 121 -10.43 2.79 -5.91
N ALA A 122 -9.12 2.97 -5.70
CA ALA A 122 -8.36 4.06 -6.30
C ALA A 122 -8.43 4.03 -7.84
N TRP A 123 -8.29 2.85 -8.44
CA TRP A 123 -8.48 2.64 -9.87
C TRP A 123 -9.86 3.10 -10.34
N ASP A 124 -10.92 2.65 -9.68
CA ASP A 124 -12.29 2.94 -10.11
C ASP A 124 -12.57 4.44 -10.01
N THR A 125 -12.06 5.12 -8.98
CA THR A 125 -12.25 6.55 -8.84
C THR A 125 -11.45 7.37 -9.86
N LEU A 126 -10.22 6.96 -10.21
CA LEU A 126 -9.46 7.59 -11.28
C LEU A 126 -10.14 7.41 -12.64
N ARG A 127 -10.65 6.21 -12.91
CA ARG A 127 -11.37 5.87 -14.13
C ARG A 127 -12.69 6.65 -14.26
N SER A 128 -13.51 6.70 -13.21
CA SER A 128 -14.77 7.45 -13.21
C SER A 128 -14.56 8.97 -13.35
N SER A 129 -13.41 9.46 -12.88
CA SER A 129 -12.99 10.86 -13.02
C SER A 129 -12.35 11.19 -14.39
N ASN A 130 -12.27 10.24 -15.32
CA ASN A 130 -11.65 10.40 -16.64
C ASN A 130 -10.20 10.92 -16.59
N VAL A 131 -9.39 10.44 -15.64
CA VAL A 131 -7.97 10.80 -15.59
C VAL A 131 -7.25 10.30 -16.86
N PRO A 132 -6.55 11.18 -17.60
CA PRO A 132 -5.94 10.81 -18.87
C PRO A 132 -4.76 9.85 -18.68
N GLY A 133 -4.50 9.02 -19.70
CA GLY A 133 -3.34 8.12 -19.73
C GLY A 133 -3.52 6.79 -19.01
N LEU A 134 -4.65 6.58 -18.32
CA LEU A 134 -4.97 5.28 -17.72
C LEU A 134 -5.09 4.18 -18.80
N PRO A 135 -4.77 2.91 -18.46
CA PRO A 135 -5.09 1.77 -19.31
C PRO A 135 -6.61 1.63 -19.54
N SER A 136 -7.01 0.90 -20.58
CA SER A 136 -8.43 0.76 -20.95
C SER A 136 -9.27 -0.08 -19.97
N ARG A 137 -8.60 -0.86 -19.13
CA ARG A 137 -9.20 -1.73 -18.10
C ARG A 137 -8.27 -1.80 -16.89
N TYR A 138 -8.77 -2.39 -15.81
CA TYR A 138 -7.95 -2.67 -14.63
C TYR A 138 -6.67 -3.43 -15.05
N PRO A 139 -5.47 -2.95 -14.69
CA PRO A 139 -4.21 -3.56 -15.11
C PRO A 139 -4.15 -5.06 -14.82
N ALA A 140 -3.91 -5.83 -15.88
CA ALA A 140 -3.72 -7.28 -15.83
C ALA A 140 -2.29 -7.70 -16.21
N THR A 141 -1.51 -6.76 -16.77
CA THR A 141 -0.12 -6.96 -17.18
C THR A 141 0.79 -5.93 -16.53
N THR A 142 2.09 -6.24 -16.45
CA THR A 142 3.08 -5.28 -15.95
C THR A 142 3.09 -3.99 -16.76
N THR A 143 2.97 -4.07 -18.09
CA THR A 143 2.91 -2.88 -18.95
C THR A 143 1.73 -1.98 -18.61
N GLU A 144 0.54 -2.54 -18.43
CA GLU A 144 -0.64 -1.77 -18.01
C GLU A 144 -0.48 -1.18 -16.61
N TYR A 145 0.19 -1.90 -15.69
CA TYR A 145 0.47 -1.38 -14.37
C TYR A 145 1.47 -0.21 -14.40
N LEU A 146 2.51 -0.28 -15.23
CA LEU A 146 3.44 0.83 -15.42
C LEU A 146 2.78 2.03 -16.10
N GLN A 147 1.86 1.78 -17.04
CA GLN A 147 1.02 2.83 -17.61
C GLN A 147 0.15 3.50 -16.53
N TYR A 148 -0.46 2.72 -15.64
CA TYR A 148 -1.19 3.23 -14.48
C TYR A 148 -0.30 4.08 -13.56
N CYS A 149 0.92 3.63 -13.24
CA CYS A 149 1.88 4.41 -12.45
C CYS A 149 2.21 5.75 -13.12
N LEU A 150 2.43 5.75 -14.43
CA LEU A 150 2.72 6.97 -15.19
C LEU A 150 1.54 7.97 -15.16
N ALA A 151 0.32 7.48 -15.36
CA ALA A 151 -0.89 8.30 -15.28
C ALA A 151 -1.05 8.91 -13.88
N CYS A 152 -0.82 8.13 -12.82
CA CYS A 152 -0.88 8.60 -11.44
C CYS A 152 0.20 9.64 -11.14
N LYS A 153 1.44 9.45 -11.63
CA LYS A 153 2.52 10.44 -11.48
C LYS A 153 2.16 11.77 -12.11
N HIS A 154 1.69 11.75 -13.35
CA HIS A 154 1.27 12.98 -14.03
C HIS A 154 0.10 13.65 -13.32
N PHE A 155 -0.85 12.87 -12.79
CA PHE A 155 -1.96 13.43 -12.05
C PHE A 155 -1.50 14.03 -10.72
N ALA A 156 -0.69 13.32 -9.94
CA ALA A 156 -0.12 13.78 -8.67
C ALA A 156 0.65 15.10 -8.85
N GLN A 157 1.49 15.20 -9.89
CA GLN A 157 2.22 16.43 -10.25
C GLN A 157 1.28 17.60 -10.56
N ARG A 158 0.16 17.36 -11.25
CA ARG A 158 -0.80 18.42 -11.59
C ARG A 158 -1.55 18.97 -10.38
N VAL A 159 -1.68 18.18 -9.31
CA VAL A 159 -2.41 18.55 -8.09
C VAL A 159 -1.48 18.80 -6.90
N ASP A 160 -0.17 18.85 -7.14
CA ASP A 160 0.88 19.07 -6.14
C ASP A 160 0.82 18.10 -4.94
N LEU A 161 0.67 16.80 -5.25
CA LEU A 161 0.69 15.73 -4.26
C LEU A 161 1.84 14.75 -4.52
N SER A 162 2.32 14.10 -3.45
CA SER A 162 3.09 12.87 -3.61
C SER A 162 2.21 11.74 -4.16
N LEU A 163 2.81 10.71 -4.78
CA LEU A 163 2.05 9.52 -5.19
C LEU A 163 1.30 8.89 -4.01
N ARG A 164 1.92 8.91 -2.83
CA ARG A 164 1.30 8.33 -1.64
C ARG A 164 0.14 9.17 -1.12
N ASP A 165 0.24 10.49 -1.15
CA ASP A 165 -0.87 11.37 -0.78
C ASP A 165 -2.01 11.29 -1.79
N LEU A 166 -1.68 11.09 -3.08
CA LEU A 166 -2.68 10.76 -4.08
C LEU A 166 -3.41 9.45 -3.73
N ASP A 167 -2.69 8.35 -3.43
CA ASP A 167 -3.32 7.09 -3.01
C ASP A 167 -4.27 7.29 -1.81
N ARG A 168 -3.85 8.06 -0.80
CA ARG A 168 -4.66 8.39 0.39
C ARG A 168 -5.92 9.16 0.02
N ALA A 169 -5.79 10.19 -0.81
CA ALA A 169 -6.92 11.01 -1.26
C ALA A 169 -7.94 10.20 -2.08
N LEU A 170 -7.46 9.32 -2.97
CA LEU A 170 -8.31 8.44 -3.78
C LEU A 170 -9.09 7.47 -2.90
N TRP A 171 -8.44 6.87 -1.90
CA TRP A 171 -9.08 5.97 -0.95
C TRP A 171 -10.10 6.72 -0.07
N ALA A 172 -9.74 7.89 0.46
CA ALA A 172 -10.60 8.69 1.31
C ALA A 172 -11.89 9.12 0.60
N ARG A 173 -11.79 9.46 -0.70
CA ARG A 173 -12.96 9.79 -1.53
C ARG A 173 -13.94 8.63 -1.67
N ASP A 174 -13.45 7.43 -1.95
CA ASP A 174 -14.32 6.24 -2.05
C ASP A 174 -14.98 5.91 -0.70
N TRP A 175 -14.24 6.06 0.40
CA TRP A 175 -14.79 5.92 1.75
C TRP A 175 -15.84 7.00 2.10
N GLU A 176 -15.60 8.25 1.74
CA GLU A 176 -16.54 9.35 1.95
C GLU A 176 -17.81 9.16 1.11
N ASP A 177 -17.69 8.70 -0.14
CA ASP A 177 -18.82 8.36 -1.00
C ASP A 177 -19.70 7.26 -0.37
N ASP A 178 -19.10 6.22 0.20
CA ASP A 178 -19.80 5.17 0.96
C ASP A 178 -20.56 5.77 2.17
N LEU A 179 -19.90 6.65 2.94
CA LEU A 179 -20.50 7.31 4.10
C LEU A 179 -21.67 8.23 3.70
N LEU A 180 -21.52 9.00 2.63
CA LEU A 180 -22.55 9.91 2.12
C LEU A 180 -23.73 9.16 1.50
N ARG A 181 -23.52 7.98 0.91
CA ARG A 181 -24.62 7.09 0.49
C ARG A 181 -25.42 6.60 1.69
N LEU A 182 -24.74 6.01 2.68
CA LEU A 182 -25.38 5.48 3.89
C LEU A 182 -26.21 6.55 4.61
N THR A 183 -25.64 7.73 4.81
CA THR A 183 -26.32 8.84 5.49
C THR A 183 -27.49 9.39 4.69
N ARG A 184 -27.41 9.51 3.36
CA ARG A 184 -28.56 9.91 2.53
C ARG A 184 -29.69 8.89 2.60
N ASP A 185 -29.39 7.60 2.55
CA ASP A 185 -30.39 6.53 2.62
C ASP A 185 -31.11 6.52 3.99
N MET A 186 -30.40 6.85 5.07
CA MET A 186 -31.01 7.09 6.38
C MET A 186 -31.96 8.29 6.39
N HIS A 187 -31.62 9.40 5.71
CA HIS A 187 -32.51 10.56 5.61
C HIS A 187 -33.70 10.32 4.67
N CYS A 188 -33.55 9.51 3.63
CA CYS A 188 -34.64 9.13 2.73
C CYS A 188 -35.63 8.16 3.40
N SER A 189 -35.15 7.32 4.32
CA SER A 189 -35.96 6.40 5.12
C SER A 189 -36.65 7.08 6.31
N THR A 190 -36.19 8.28 6.67
CA THR A 190 -36.68 9.02 7.83
C THR A 190 -36.82 10.49 7.48
N CYS A 191 -38.00 10.89 6.99
CA CYS A 191 -38.45 12.27 7.12
C CYS A 191 -38.46 12.66 8.61
N LYS A 192 -37.34 13.19 9.12
CA LYS A 192 -37.23 14.23 10.16
C LYS A 192 -35.77 14.57 10.49
N ALA A 193 -35.35 15.69 9.92
CA ALA A 193 -34.44 16.71 10.47
C ALA A 193 -33.10 16.27 11.12
N PHE A 194 -32.00 16.39 10.38
CA PHE A 194 -30.85 17.22 10.77
C PHE A 194 -29.89 17.38 9.58
N ILE A 195 -29.88 18.53 8.92
CA ILE A 195 -28.89 18.82 7.87
C ILE A 195 -27.58 19.19 8.59
N TRP A 196 -26.59 18.30 8.54
CA TRP A 196 -25.21 18.65 8.87
C TRP A 196 -24.49 19.11 7.59
N LEU A 197 -23.97 20.34 7.60
CA LEU A 197 -23.11 20.88 6.55
C LEU A 197 -21.65 20.84 7.03
N PRO A 198 -20.71 20.25 6.26
CA PRO A 198 -19.29 20.30 6.60
C PRO A 198 -18.74 21.73 6.50
N PRO A 199 -17.69 22.07 7.28
CA PRO A 199 -17.06 23.38 7.20
C PRO A 199 -16.38 23.55 5.83
N GLN A 200 -16.68 24.67 5.18
CA GLN A 200 -15.98 25.10 3.97
C GLN A 200 -14.63 25.69 4.37
N HIS A 201 -13.57 25.20 3.74
CA HIS A 201 -12.26 25.86 3.72
C HIS A 201 -12.19 26.80 2.52
#